data_AF-A0AAD2HH07-F1
#
_entry.id   AF-A0AAD2HH07-F1
#
_cell.length_a   1.000
_cell.length_b   1.000
_cell.length_c   1.000
_cell.angle_alpha   90.00
_cell.angle_beta   90.00
_cell.angle_gamma   90.00
#
_symmetry.space_group_name_H-M   'P 1'
#
loop_
_entity.id
_entity.type
_entity.pdbx_description
1 polymer ?
#
loop_
_entity_poly.entity_id
_entity_poly.type
_entity_poly.pdbx_seq_one_letter_code
_entity_poly.pdbx_strand_id
1 'polypeptide(L)'
;MVYFIIPQWWTLPVYIALIYLGATRTQLEANNLFDTYEDGEFPVMSCAGVNTNARTLDGLCNNLTVPGMGSINTRFHRFIPINDSWSETGSTLYTPNPRLISQKILSRQSFTPATSINMLAVAWIQFQTHDWFSHGIENDPNNFLVWDVPAGDPLLATGQKNMSLRRTVFETHDGRPNTYTNVNTHWWDLSQIYGVDNATHAPLRAGVDGKMKVAADGLLPMGANGLDATGFNDNWWVGLSMMHNIWTKEHNAVADMFKAANPSWNDQEIYDHARLVTTALNAKIHTVEWTPALLQDQTLQMAMNANWYGLAPAWLQSFPDIF
;
A
#
# COMPACT_ATOMS: atom_id res chain seq x y z
N MET A 1 -8.04 -41.62 11.04
CA MET A 1 -8.06 -40.16 11.30
C MET A 1 -9.50 -39.72 11.24
N VAL A 2 -10.06 -39.27 12.37
CA VAL A 2 -11.36 -38.59 12.37
C VAL A 2 -11.08 -37.19 11.83
N TYR A 3 -11.49 -36.92 10.60
CA TYR A 3 -11.53 -35.55 10.09
C TYR A 3 -12.64 -34.85 10.84
N PHE A 4 -12.30 -34.13 11.91
CA PHE A 4 -13.20 -33.09 12.41
C PHE A 4 -13.36 -32.11 11.26
N ILE A 5 -14.56 -32.05 10.67
CA ILE A 5 -14.95 -30.93 9.83
C ILE A 5 -14.95 -29.74 10.79
N ILE A 6 -13.85 -29.00 10.81
CA ILE A 6 -13.82 -27.70 11.49
C ILE A 6 -14.87 -26.88 10.72
N PRO A 7 -15.99 -26.49 11.35
CA PRO A 7 -16.97 -25.66 10.68
C PRO A 7 -16.26 -24.42 10.15
N GLN A 8 -16.63 -24.00 8.94
CA GLN A 8 -16.12 -22.77 8.36
C GLN A 8 -16.34 -21.63 9.35
N TRP A 9 -15.31 -20.83 9.64
CA TRP A 9 -15.37 -19.90 10.77
C TRP A 9 -16.52 -18.89 10.65
N TRP A 10 -16.92 -18.54 9.42
CA TRP A 10 -18.04 -17.65 9.13
C TRP A 10 -19.42 -18.25 9.41
N THR A 11 -19.52 -19.53 9.79
CA THR A 11 -20.77 -20.15 10.26
C THR A 11 -20.86 -20.22 11.79
N LEU A 12 -19.79 -19.83 12.49
CA LEU A 12 -19.73 -19.85 13.95
C LEU A 12 -20.36 -18.59 14.56
N PRO A 13 -20.84 -18.66 15.82
CA PRO A 13 -21.19 -17.46 16.58
C PRO A 13 -20.03 -16.47 16.63
N VAL A 14 -20.33 -15.17 16.50
CA VAL A 14 -19.34 -14.07 16.34
C VAL A 14 -18.15 -14.19 17.28
N TYR A 15 -18.36 -14.40 18.59
CA TYR A 15 -17.26 -14.50 19.54
C TYR A 15 -16.36 -15.72 19.33
N ILE A 16 -16.92 -16.86 18.92
CA ILE A 16 -16.14 -18.06 18.59
C ILE A 16 -15.37 -17.83 17.29
N ALA A 17 -16.01 -17.21 16.30
CA ALA A 17 -15.38 -16.81 15.05
C ALA A 17 -14.23 -15.83 15.26
N LEU A 18 -14.35 -14.88 16.19
CA LEU A 18 -13.27 -13.96 16.58
C LEU A 18 -12.08 -14.69 17.22
N ILE A 19 -12.34 -15.66 18.11
CA ILE A 19 -11.28 -16.50 18.68
C ILE A 19 -10.58 -17.29 17.59
N TYR A 20 -11.35 -17.86 16.65
CA TYR A 20 -10.80 -18.57 15.50
C TYR A 20 -9.89 -17.66 14.67
N LEU A 21 -10.36 -16.48 14.27
CA LEU A 21 -9.57 -15.53 13.47
C LEU A 21 -8.31 -15.07 14.21
N GLY A 22 -8.40 -14.82 15.52
CA GLY A 22 -7.25 -14.48 16.36
C GLY A 22 -6.21 -15.61 16.40
N ALA A 23 -6.64 -16.84 16.62
CA ALA A 23 -5.76 -18.01 16.61
C ALA A 23 -5.14 -18.25 15.23
N THR A 24 -5.91 -18.12 14.15
CA THR A 24 -5.41 -18.20 12.78
C THR A 24 -4.36 -17.13 12.51
N ARG A 25 -4.60 -15.88 12.92
CA ARG A 25 -3.61 -14.79 12.78
C ARG A 25 -2.30 -15.14 13.48
N THR A 26 -2.34 -15.60 14.73
CA THR A 26 -1.14 -16.02 15.46
C THR A 26 -0.38 -17.15 14.75
N GLN A 27 -1.09 -18.11 14.15
CA GLN A 27 -0.45 -19.16 13.36
C GLN A 27 0.19 -18.62 12.08
N LEU A 28 -0.46 -17.69 11.39
CA LEU A 28 0.09 -17.07 10.19
C LEU A 28 1.32 -16.20 10.52
N GLU A 29 1.27 -15.40 11.59
CA GLU A 29 2.41 -14.58 12.04
C GLU A 29 3.64 -15.44 12.38
N ALA A 30 3.42 -16.62 12.98
CA ALA A 30 4.52 -17.53 13.35
C ALA A 30 5.11 -18.32 12.18
N ASN A 31 4.32 -18.61 11.13
CA ASN A 31 4.70 -19.58 10.10
C ASN A 31 4.74 -19.02 8.67
N ASN A 32 4.31 -17.77 8.46
CA ASN A 32 4.17 -17.16 7.14
C ASN A 32 4.89 -15.82 7.01
N LEU A 33 5.85 -15.48 7.85
CA LEU A 33 6.65 -14.26 7.69
C LEU A 33 8.11 -14.66 7.42
N PHE A 34 8.51 -14.61 6.15
CA PHE A 34 9.87 -14.99 5.72
C PHE A 34 10.63 -13.76 5.23
N ASP A 35 11.74 -13.47 5.89
CA ASP A 35 12.68 -12.42 5.49
C ASP A 35 13.44 -12.86 4.24
N THR A 36 13.70 -11.90 3.35
CA THR A 36 14.47 -12.11 2.11
C THR A 36 15.92 -11.65 2.23
N TYR A 37 16.28 -11.05 3.35
CA TYR A 37 17.65 -10.78 3.74
C TYR A 37 18.22 -11.96 4.54
N GLU A 38 19.45 -12.34 4.23
CA GLU A 38 20.26 -13.17 5.14
C GLU A 38 20.96 -12.31 6.19
N ASP A 39 21.50 -12.96 7.22
CA ASP A 39 22.25 -12.30 8.29
C ASP A 39 23.38 -11.43 7.73
N GLY A 40 23.33 -10.14 8.04
CA GLY A 40 24.31 -9.16 7.58
C GLY A 40 24.07 -8.57 6.19
N GLU A 41 23.04 -9.01 5.45
CA GLU A 41 22.67 -8.39 4.17
C GLU A 41 21.84 -7.12 4.32
N PHE A 42 21.06 -7.02 5.42
CA PHE A 42 20.20 -5.88 5.62
C PHE A 42 21.03 -4.58 5.74
N PRO A 43 20.71 -3.52 4.99
CA PRO A 43 21.51 -2.30 4.99
C PRO A 43 21.66 -1.69 6.39
N VAL A 44 22.91 -1.37 6.77
CA VAL A 44 23.18 -0.65 8.02
C VAL A 44 22.85 0.82 7.82
N MET A 45 21.83 1.28 8.53
CA MET A 45 21.35 2.66 8.48
C MET A 45 21.38 3.29 9.87
N SER A 46 21.44 4.61 9.94
CA SER A 46 21.55 5.37 11.20
C SER A 46 20.44 6.40 11.32
N CYS A 47 19.91 6.56 12.53
CA CYS A 47 18.96 7.62 12.88
C CYS A 47 19.62 8.91 13.35
N ALA A 48 20.94 9.02 13.24
CA ALA A 48 21.65 10.23 13.63
C ALA A 48 21.14 11.44 12.81
N GLY A 49 20.62 12.45 13.50
CA GLY A 49 20.08 13.66 12.88
C GLY A 49 18.66 13.53 12.32
N VAL A 50 18.01 12.37 12.47
CA VAL A 50 16.61 12.17 12.07
C VAL A 50 15.68 12.66 13.17
N ASN A 51 14.64 13.41 12.80
CA ASN A 51 13.55 13.75 13.72
C ASN A 51 12.65 12.53 13.93
N THR A 52 12.86 11.79 15.02
CA THR A 52 12.07 10.59 15.34
C THR A 52 10.65 10.88 15.83
N ASN A 53 10.28 12.16 16.00
CA ASN A 53 8.92 12.57 16.31
C ASN A 53 8.10 12.88 15.05
N ALA A 54 8.67 12.67 13.86
CA ALA A 54 8.02 12.88 12.57
C ALA A 54 8.14 11.64 11.70
N ARG A 55 7.29 11.54 10.67
CA ARG A 55 7.46 10.56 9.60
C ARG A 55 8.47 11.09 8.60
N THR A 56 9.59 10.39 8.47
CA THR A 56 10.57 10.62 7.40
C THR A 56 9.91 10.38 6.04
N LEU A 57 10.44 11.00 4.98
CA LEU A 57 9.90 10.86 3.63
C LEU A 57 10.23 9.47 3.06
N ASP A 58 11.45 8.99 3.32
CA ASP A 58 11.98 7.72 2.84
C ASP A 58 11.62 6.52 3.73
N GLY A 59 10.90 6.75 4.84
CA GLY A 59 10.45 5.71 5.76
C GLY A 59 11.51 5.24 6.76
N LEU A 60 12.69 5.87 6.81
CA LEU A 60 13.73 5.55 7.79
C LEU A 60 13.30 5.85 9.23
N CYS A 61 13.88 5.09 10.16
CA CYS A 61 13.82 5.35 11.60
C CYS A 61 12.44 5.29 12.24
N ASN A 62 11.51 4.58 11.61
CA ASN A 62 10.26 4.17 12.24
C ASN A 62 10.53 3.05 13.28
N ASN A 63 11.41 2.11 12.95
CA ASN A 63 11.98 1.15 13.91
C ASN A 63 13.39 1.59 14.31
N LEU A 64 13.60 1.94 15.58
CA LEU A 64 14.89 2.45 16.07
C LEU A 64 15.98 1.37 16.19
N THR A 65 15.59 0.10 16.28
CA THR A 65 16.51 -1.04 16.35
C THR A 65 16.95 -1.48 14.95
N VAL A 66 16.05 -1.37 13.97
CA VAL A 66 16.31 -1.66 12.55
C VAL A 66 15.94 -0.43 11.72
N PRO A 67 16.80 0.60 11.66
CA PRO A 67 16.46 1.91 11.09
C PRO A 67 15.96 1.88 9.64
N GLY A 68 16.43 0.94 8.83
CA GLY A 68 16.01 0.80 7.43
C GLY A 68 14.68 0.04 7.25
N MET A 69 14.09 -0.53 8.31
CA MET A 69 12.87 -1.33 8.18
C MET A 69 11.77 -0.50 7.51
N GLY A 70 11.19 -1.04 6.44
CA GLY A 70 10.09 -0.43 5.72
C GLY A 70 10.42 0.84 4.93
N SER A 71 11.69 1.24 4.84
CA SER A 71 12.10 2.37 4.01
C SER A 71 12.02 2.04 2.52
N ILE A 72 12.09 3.06 1.68
CA ILE A 72 12.25 2.86 0.23
C ILE A 72 13.47 1.99 -0.08
N ASN A 73 13.39 1.31 -1.22
CA ASN A 73 14.41 0.42 -1.78
C ASN A 73 14.78 -0.77 -0.87
N THR A 74 13.92 -1.12 0.09
CA THR A 74 14.04 -2.37 0.85
C THR A 74 13.25 -3.50 0.21
N ARG A 75 13.74 -4.73 0.36
CA ARG A 75 13.18 -5.91 -0.30
C ARG A 75 11.78 -6.25 0.22
N PHE A 76 10.91 -6.74 -0.66
CA PHE A 76 9.66 -7.37 -0.28
C PHE A 76 9.92 -8.70 0.43
N HIS A 77 9.25 -8.90 1.57
CA HIS A 77 9.23 -10.18 2.28
C HIS A 77 8.28 -11.17 1.59
N ARG A 78 8.26 -12.42 2.06
CA ARG A 78 7.41 -13.49 1.50
C ARG A 78 6.51 -14.11 2.54
N PHE A 79 5.32 -14.54 2.09
CA PHE A 79 4.36 -15.27 2.92
C PHE A 79 4.47 -16.80 2.85
N ILE A 80 5.45 -17.28 2.06
CA ILE A 80 5.77 -18.69 1.85
C ILE A 80 7.28 -18.88 2.06
N PRO A 81 7.74 -20.11 2.40
CA PRO A 81 9.16 -20.37 2.63
C PRO A 81 10.02 -19.92 1.45
N ILE A 82 11.20 -19.36 1.74
CA ILE A 82 12.11 -18.83 0.71
C ILE A 82 12.44 -19.91 -0.34
N ASN A 83 12.74 -21.13 0.09
CA ASN A 83 13.08 -22.23 -0.83
C ASN A 83 11.95 -22.66 -1.77
N ASP A 84 10.69 -22.29 -1.47
CA ASP A 84 9.52 -22.59 -2.29
C ASP A 84 9.12 -21.42 -3.20
N SER A 85 9.94 -20.37 -3.25
CA SER A 85 9.56 -19.08 -3.82
C SER A 85 10.32 -18.69 -5.10
N TRP A 86 10.86 -19.70 -5.79
CA TRP A 86 11.55 -19.56 -7.08
C TRP A 86 10.61 -19.04 -8.17
N SER A 87 11.09 -18.05 -8.91
CA SER A 87 10.37 -17.52 -10.07
C SER A 87 10.41 -18.52 -11.23
N GLU A 88 9.32 -18.61 -11.98
CA GLU A 88 9.31 -19.31 -13.25
C GLU A 88 10.25 -18.63 -14.25
N THR A 89 10.87 -19.42 -15.14
CA THR A 89 11.84 -18.94 -16.12
C THR A 89 11.61 -19.53 -17.50
N GLY A 90 12.11 -18.87 -18.53
CA GLY A 90 12.01 -19.37 -19.91
C GLY A 90 10.56 -19.51 -20.38
N SER A 91 10.24 -20.65 -20.98
CA SER A 91 8.93 -20.90 -21.60
C SER A 91 7.81 -21.18 -20.59
N THR A 92 8.12 -21.56 -19.34
CA THR A 92 7.08 -21.85 -18.33
C THR A 92 6.29 -20.60 -17.97
N LEU A 93 6.96 -19.45 -17.91
CA LEU A 93 6.35 -18.14 -17.67
C LEU A 93 5.24 -17.78 -18.67
N TYR A 94 5.26 -18.38 -19.86
CA TYR A 94 4.30 -18.13 -20.94
C TYR A 94 3.40 -19.33 -21.23
N THR A 95 3.40 -20.36 -20.38
CA THR A 95 2.64 -21.59 -20.58
C THR A 95 1.72 -21.87 -19.38
N PRO A 96 0.39 -21.70 -19.50
CA PRO A 96 -0.34 -21.28 -20.69
C PRO A 96 -0.14 -19.80 -21.04
N ASN A 97 -0.40 -19.45 -22.31
CA ASN A 97 -0.18 -18.10 -22.85
C ASN A 97 -0.96 -17.03 -22.02
N PRO A 98 -0.30 -15.97 -21.51
CA PRO A 98 -0.94 -14.97 -20.65
C PRO A 98 -2.14 -14.27 -21.30
N ARG A 99 -2.08 -14.02 -22.62
CA ARG A 99 -3.19 -13.41 -23.37
C ARG A 99 -4.37 -14.36 -23.48
N LEU A 100 -4.11 -15.66 -23.66
CA LEU A 100 -5.16 -16.67 -23.67
C LEU A 100 -5.87 -16.76 -22.31
N ILE A 101 -5.12 -16.70 -21.20
CA ILE A 101 -5.69 -16.62 -19.84
C ILE A 101 -6.58 -15.38 -19.71
N SER A 102 -6.07 -14.20 -20.12
CA SER A 102 -6.81 -12.93 -20.09
C SER A 102 -8.14 -13.03 -20.85
N GLN A 103 -8.16 -13.68 -22.00
CA GLN A 103 -9.38 -13.86 -22.81
C GLN A 103 -10.37 -14.86 -22.22
N LYS A 104 -9.88 -15.98 -21.70
CA LYS A 104 -10.74 -17.09 -21.27
C LYS A 104 -11.26 -16.93 -19.85
N ILE A 105 -10.49 -16.30 -18.97
CA ILE A 105 -10.76 -16.27 -17.52
C ILE A 105 -11.07 -14.85 -17.03
N LEU A 106 -10.35 -13.84 -17.51
CA LEU A 106 -10.43 -12.48 -16.95
C LEU A 106 -11.38 -11.54 -17.72
N SER A 107 -11.58 -11.80 -19.02
CA SER A 107 -12.36 -10.93 -19.89
C SER A 107 -13.83 -10.91 -19.50
N ARG A 108 -14.30 -9.73 -19.11
CA ARG A 108 -15.69 -9.50 -18.70
C ARG A 108 -16.64 -9.63 -19.90
N GLN A 109 -17.54 -10.61 -19.85
CA GLN A 109 -18.56 -10.84 -20.88
C GLN A 109 -19.83 -10.01 -20.65
N SER A 110 -20.16 -9.75 -19.39
CA SER A 110 -21.27 -8.89 -18.98
C SER A 110 -20.89 -8.14 -17.70
N PHE A 111 -21.54 -7.01 -17.46
CA PHE A 111 -21.31 -6.26 -16.23
C PHE A 111 -21.91 -6.98 -15.03
N THR A 112 -21.06 -7.29 -14.05
CA THR A 112 -21.49 -7.82 -12.75
C THR A 112 -21.42 -6.69 -11.72
N PRO A 113 -22.54 -6.20 -11.20
CA PRO A 113 -22.54 -5.15 -10.19
C PRO A 113 -22.00 -5.67 -8.86
N ALA A 114 -21.10 -4.91 -8.24
CA ALA A 114 -20.80 -5.05 -6.81
C ALA A 114 -21.82 -4.20 -6.05
N THR A 115 -22.82 -4.83 -5.43
CA THR A 115 -23.94 -4.11 -4.77
C THR A 115 -23.62 -3.63 -3.36
N SER A 116 -22.49 -4.06 -2.79
CA SER A 116 -22.05 -3.74 -1.43
C SER A 116 -21.18 -2.49 -1.35
N ILE A 117 -20.58 -2.06 -2.46
CA ILE A 117 -19.59 -0.97 -2.51
C ILE A 117 -19.85 -0.04 -3.70
N ASN A 118 -19.36 1.20 -3.60
CA ASN A 118 -19.43 2.19 -4.68
C ASN A 118 -18.03 2.43 -5.29
N MET A 119 -17.96 3.29 -6.31
CA MET A 119 -16.69 3.60 -6.99
C MET A 119 -15.67 4.34 -6.12
N LEU A 120 -16.08 4.97 -5.02
CA LEU A 120 -15.15 5.59 -4.07
C LEU A 120 -14.33 4.52 -3.35
N ALA A 121 -14.93 3.36 -3.04
CA ALA A 121 -14.19 2.23 -2.47
C ALA A 121 -13.11 1.70 -3.44
N VAL A 122 -13.38 1.74 -4.74
CA VAL A 122 -12.43 1.35 -5.79
C VAL A 122 -11.29 2.37 -5.93
N ALA A 123 -11.62 3.67 -5.94
CA ALA A 123 -10.61 4.73 -5.95
C ALA A 123 -9.74 4.69 -4.69
N TRP A 124 -10.36 4.45 -3.53
CA TRP A 124 -9.67 4.31 -2.25
C TRP A 124 -8.64 3.20 -2.28
N ILE A 125 -9.00 1.98 -2.70
CA ILE A 125 -8.03 0.88 -2.63
C ILE A 125 -6.83 1.08 -3.55
N GLN A 126 -7.03 1.66 -4.74
CA GLN A 126 -5.91 2.02 -5.58
C GLN A 126 -5.06 3.13 -4.94
N PHE A 127 -5.71 4.15 -4.36
CA PHE A 127 -5.03 5.22 -3.63
C PHE A 127 -4.18 4.66 -2.47
N GLN A 128 -4.65 3.65 -1.75
CA GLN A 128 -3.86 2.97 -0.73
C GLN A 128 -2.71 2.14 -1.31
N THR A 129 -2.90 1.42 -2.41
CA THR A 129 -1.80 0.67 -3.03
C THR A 129 -0.66 1.59 -3.50
N HIS A 130 -0.97 2.82 -3.89
CA HIS A 130 0.03 3.83 -4.23
C HIS A 130 0.83 4.33 -3.02
N ASP A 131 0.34 4.11 -1.79
CA ASP A 131 1.11 4.31 -0.56
C ASP A 131 2.03 3.12 -0.30
N TRP A 132 1.45 1.92 -0.33
CA TRP A 132 2.08 0.74 0.27
C TRP A 132 3.23 0.17 -0.53
N PHE A 133 3.10 0.10 -1.87
CA PHE A 133 4.10 -0.59 -2.66
C PHE A 133 4.13 -0.23 -4.14
N SER A 134 5.33 -0.28 -4.69
CA SER A 134 5.59 -0.29 -6.13
C SER A 134 6.88 -1.06 -6.41
N HIS A 135 6.89 -1.88 -7.46
CA HIS A 135 8.13 -2.50 -7.95
C HIS A 135 8.97 -1.53 -8.80
N GLY A 136 8.51 -0.29 -8.96
CA GLY A 136 9.15 0.71 -9.81
C GLY A 136 9.00 0.40 -11.30
N ILE A 137 9.70 1.20 -12.09
CA ILE A 137 9.75 1.08 -13.55
C ILE A 137 11.16 0.61 -13.93
N GLU A 138 11.23 -0.49 -14.68
CA GLU A 138 12.46 -0.91 -15.33
C GLU A 138 12.88 0.14 -16.35
N ASN A 139 14.08 0.69 -16.17
CA ASN A 139 14.60 1.79 -16.98
C ASN A 139 15.38 1.31 -18.21
N ASP A 140 15.78 0.03 -18.27
CA ASP A 140 16.37 -0.54 -19.48
C ASP A 140 15.30 -0.69 -20.59
N PRO A 141 15.41 0.06 -21.71
CA PRO A 141 14.45 -0.02 -22.81
C PRO A 141 14.51 -1.35 -23.57
N ASN A 142 15.42 -2.26 -23.24
CA ASN A 142 15.54 -3.57 -23.88
C ASN A 142 15.09 -4.72 -22.98
N ASN A 143 14.84 -4.48 -21.68
CA ASN A 143 14.47 -5.54 -20.74
C ASN A 143 12.96 -5.78 -20.69
N PHE A 144 12.45 -6.45 -21.72
CA PHE A 144 11.04 -6.82 -21.85
C PHE A 144 10.83 -8.32 -21.73
N LEU A 145 9.72 -8.71 -21.11
CA LEU A 145 9.09 -10.00 -21.38
C LEU A 145 8.33 -9.88 -22.69
N VAL A 146 8.47 -10.88 -23.56
CA VAL A 146 7.80 -10.91 -24.86
C VAL A 146 7.22 -12.29 -25.07
N TRP A 147 5.95 -12.34 -25.47
CA TRP A 147 5.27 -13.57 -25.83
C TRP A 147 4.38 -13.36 -27.05
N ASP A 148 4.10 -14.44 -27.76
CA ASP A 148 3.30 -14.39 -28.97
C ASP A 148 1.82 -14.16 -28.67
N VAL A 149 1.14 -13.43 -29.55
CA VAL A 149 -0.31 -13.32 -29.55
C VAL A 149 -0.89 -14.69 -29.99
N PRO A 150 -1.84 -15.27 -29.23
CA PRO A 150 -2.38 -16.59 -29.54
C PRO A 150 -3.15 -16.60 -30.87
N ALA A 151 -3.17 -17.75 -31.54
CA ALA A 151 -3.92 -17.93 -32.79
C ALA A 151 -5.41 -17.59 -32.61
N GLY A 152 -5.96 -16.83 -33.57
CA GLY A 152 -7.36 -16.40 -33.55
C GLY A 152 -7.63 -15.15 -32.70
N ASP A 153 -6.62 -14.55 -32.07
CA ASP A 153 -6.78 -13.26 -31.39
C ASP A 153 -7.05 -12.14 -32.40
N PRO A 154 -8.05 -11.26 -32.15
CA PRO A 154 -8.30 -10.09 -32.99
C PRO A 154 -7.10 -9.17 -33.19
N LEU A 155 -6.14 -9.14 -32.25
CA LEU A 155 -4.91 -8.34 -32.37
C LEU A 155 -4.03 -8.77 -33.56
N LEU A 156 -4.12 -10.03 -33.99
CA LEU A 156 -3.40 -10.48 -35.19
C LEU A 156 -3.87 -9.73 -36.45
N ALA A 157 -5.15 -9.37 -36.53
CA ALA A 157 -5.71 -8.62 -37.66
C ALA A 157 -5.22 -7.16 -37.72
N THR A 158 -4.77 -6.61 -36.59
CA THR A 158 -4.14 -5.28 -36.54
C THR A 158 -2.63 -5.34 -36.85
N GLY A 159 -2.11 -6.53 -37.19
CA GLY A 159 -0.69 -6.76 -37.44
C GLY A 159 0.16 -6.98 -36.18
N GLN A 160 -0.46 -6.94 -34.99
CA GLN A 160 0.26 -7.18 -33.74
C GLN A 160 0.47 -8.67 -33.53
N LYS A 161 1.73 -9.11 -33.59
CA LYS A 161 2.13 -10.52 -33.46
C LYS A 161 2.55 -10.90 -32.05
N ASN A 162 3.04 -9.94 -31.28
CA ASN A 162 3.63 -10.15 -29.96
C ASN A 162 3.01 -9.18 -28.96
N MET A 163 3.00 -9.60 -27.70
CA MET A 163 2.77 -8.72 -26.55
C MET A 163 4.07 -8.57 -25.78
N SER A 164 4.24 -7.42 -25.14
CA SER A 164 5.40 -7.18 -24.30
C SER A 164 5.03 -6.41 -23.03
N LEU A 165 5.81 -6.65 -21.98
CA LEU A 165 5.77 -5.87 -20.74
C LEU A 165 7.19 -5.70 -20.21
N ARG A 166 7.46 -4.58 -19.55
CA ARG A 166 8.77 -4.35 -18.92
C ARG A 166 8.97 -5.36 -17.79
N ARG A 167 10.12 -6.00 -17.75
CA ARG A 167 10.43 -6.98 -16.70
C ARG A 167 10.54 -6.26 -15.36
N THR A 168 10.03 -6.87 -14.29
CA THR A 168 10.25 -6.37 -12.93
C THR A 168 11.74 -6.40 -12.60
N VAL A 169 12.27 -5.30 -12.07
CA VAL A 169 13.67 -5.21 -11.60
C VAL A 169 13.85 -6.16 -10.40
N PHE A 170 14.91 -6.95 -10.40
CA PHE A 170 15.22 -7.88 -9.32
C PHE A 170 16.72 -7.97 -9.03
N GLU A 171 17.04 -8.40 -7.81
CA GLU A 171 18.38 -8.81 -7.41
C GLU A 171 18.49 -10.34 -7.48
N THR A 172 19.59 -10.85 -8.04
CA THR A 172 19.91 -12.28 -8.10
C THR A 172 20.81 -12.67 -6.93
N HIS A 173 20.58 -13.86 -6.37
CA HIS A 173 21.34 -14.40 -5.25
C HIS A 173 21.79 -15.83 -5.54
N ASP A 174 23.02 -16.18 -5.19
CA ASP A 174 23.53 -17.54 -5.41
C ASP A 174 22.79 -18.54 -4.51
N GLY A 175 22.17 -19.54 -5.14
CA GLY A 175 21.45 -20.61 -4.42
C GLY A 175 20.13 -20.16 -3.77
N ARG A 176 19.64 -18.95 -4.06
CA ARG A 176 18.38 -18.40 -3.54
C ARG A 176 17.51 -17.79 -4.64
N PRO A 177 16.19 -17.71 -4.45
CA PRO A 177 15.32 -16.99 -5.36
C PRO A 177 15.67 -15.50 -5.47
N ASN A 178 15.31 -14.92 -6.62
CA ASN A 178 15.43 -13.48 -6.82
C ASN A 178 14.62 -12.69 -5.79
N THR A 179 15.11 -11.50 -5.43
CA THR A 179 14.39 -10.55 -4.56
C THR A 179 14.02 -9.28 -5.32
N TYR A 180 13.02 -8.59 -4.82
CA TYR A 180 12.45 -7.41 -5.45
C TYR A 180 12.36 -6.30 -4.42
N THR A 181 12.67 -5.07 -4.81
CA THR A 181 12.62 -3.92 -3.92
C THR A 181 11.31 -3.16 -4.08
N ASN A 182 10.86 -2.57 -2.99
CA ASN A 182 9.78 -1.60 -3.00
C ASN A 182 10.37 -0.21 -3.24
N VAL A 183 9.96 0.50 -4.28
CA VAL A 183 10.39 1.89 -4.50
C VAL A 183 9.54 2.90 -3.71
N ASN A 184 8.45 2.43 -3.10
CA ASN A 184 7.71 3.17 -2.08
C ASN A 184 8.19 2.77 -0.67
N THR A 185 7.76 3.54 0.32
CA THR A 185 7.85 3.12 1.72
C THR A 185 6.85 1.99 1.97
N HIS A 186 7.22 1.00 2.78
CA HIS A 186 6.28 -0.06 3.17
C HIS A 186 5.35 0.39 4.30
N TRP A 187 5.65 1.54 4.91
CA TRP A 187 4.82 2.11 5.96
C TRP A 187 3.53 2.68 5.39
N TRP A 188 2.50 2.65 6.22
CA TRP A 188 1.31 3.43 5.97
C TRP A 188 1.57 4.87 6.37
N ASP A 189 2.11 5.67 5.44
CA ASP A 189 2.63 7.00 5.71
C ASP A 189 2.15 8.09 4.74
N LEU A 190 1.19 7.73 3.88
CA LEU A 190 0.61 8.57 2.84
C LEU A 190 1.65 9.09 1.82
N SER A 191 2.65 8.28 1.47
CA SER A 191 3.70 8.62 0.50
C SER A 191 3.13 9.00 -0.87
N GLN A 192 1.97 8.51 -1.26
CA GLN A 192 1.28 8.91 -2.50
C GLN A 192 0.82 10.38 -2.49
N ILE A 193 0.73 11.02 -1.32
CA ILE A 193 0.49 12.46 -1.16
C ILE A 193 1.81 13.20 -0.96
N TYR A 194 2.67 12.68 -0.08
CA TYR A 194 3.83 13.42 0.42
C TYR A 194 5.11 13.20 -0.41
N GLY A 195 5.15 12.20 -1.27
CA GLY A 195 6.38 11.75 -1.90
C GLY A 195 7.22 10.89 -0.96
N VAL A 196 8.28 10.31 -1.52
CA VAL A 196 9.15 9.33 -0.84
C VAL A 196 10.56 9.85 -0.58
N ASP A 197 10.89 11.02 -1.10
CA ASP A 197 12.17 11.69 -0.91
C ASP A 197 12.01 13.21 -1.04
N ASN A 198 13.07 13.97 -0.77
CA ASN A 198 13.00 15.42 -0.87
C ASN A 198 12.73 15.92 -2.31
N ALA A 199 13.14 15.17 -3.33
CA ALA A 199 12.98 15.56 -4.73
C ALA A 199 11.51 15.50 -5.17
N THR A 200 10.80 14.47 -4.73
CA THR A 200 9.35 14.29 -4.94
C THR A 200 8.53 15.15 -3.98
N HIS A 201 9.02 15.38 -2.76
CA HIS A 201 8.30 16.11 -1.71
C HIS A 201 8.34 17.64 -1.85
N ALA A 202 9.53 18.23 -2.02
CA ALA A 202 9.70 19.68 -1.99
C ALA A 202 8.84 20.43 -3.02
N PRO A 203 8.61 19.93 -4.25
CA PRO A 203 7.69 20.56 -5.19
C PRO A 203 6.23 20.59 -4.71
N LEU A 204 5.82 19.68 -3.82
CA LEU A 204 4.46 19.54 -3.32
C LEU A 204 4.17 20.45 -2.12
N ARG A 205 5.21 20.89 -1.40
CA ARG A 205 5.10 21.78 -0.23
C ARG A 205 4.78 23.21 -0.61
N ALA A 206 3.84 23.84 0.11
CA ALA A 206 3.60 25.28 -0.01
C ALA A 206 4.71 26.10 0.66
N GLY A 207 5.35 25.54 1.68
CA GLY A 207 6.41 26.21 2.46
C GLY A 207 5.90 27.29 3.40
N VAL A 208 4.59 27.28 3.68
CA VAL A 208 3.94 28.20 4.62
C VAL A 208 2.86 27.46 5.40
N ASP A 209 2.79 27.74 6.70
CA ASP A 209 1.81 27.22 7.66
C ASP A 209 1.64 25.69 7.65
N GLY A 210 2.69 24.95 7.32
CA GLY A 210 2.66 23.50 7.27
C GLY A 210 1.90 22.93 6.09
N LYS A 211 1.49 23.73 5.10
CA LYS A 211 0.59 23.30 4.03
C LYS A 211 1.26 22.66 2.82
N MET A 212 0.49 21.83 2.13
CA MET A 212 0.75 21.34 0.78
C MET A 212 0.18 22.33 -0.26
N LYS A 213 0.80 22.39 -1.44
CA LYS A 213 0.39 23.29 -2.52
C LYS A 213 -0.99 22.93 -3.04
N VAL A 214 -1.78 23.97 -3.25
CA VAL A 214 -3.03 23.94 -4.02
C VAL A 214 -3.02 25.12 -4.99
N ALA A 215 -3.59 24.92 -6.18
CA ALA A 215 -3.75 25.95 -7.19
C ALA A 215 -4.88 26.92 -6.79
N ALA A 216 -5.06 27.99 -7.59
CA ALA A 216 -6.02 29.05 -7.30
C ALA A 216 -7.50 28.58 -7.32
N ASP A 217 -7.80 27.50 -8.05
CA ASP A 217 -9.10 26.84 -8.07
C ASP A 217 -9.32 25.90 -6.87
N GLY A 218 -8.32 25.81 -5.99
CA GLY A 218 -8.33 24.94 -4.82
C GLY A 218 -8.13 23.46 -5.16
N LEU A 219 -7.66 23.11 -6.35
CA LEU A 219 -7.24 21.75 -6.70
C LEU A 219 -5.73 21.59 -6.60
N LEU A 220 -5.22 20.38 -6.73
CA LEU A 220 -3.80 20.13 -6.90
C LEU A 220 -3.30 20.81 -8.18
N PRO A 221 -2.10 21.43 -8.15
CA PRO A 221 -1.51 21.95 -9.37
C PRO A 221 -1.20 20.79 -10.32
N MET A 222 -1.30 21.03 -11.63
CA MET A 222 -0.90 20.03 -12.62
C MET A 222 0.63 20.00 -12.75
N GLY A 223 1.19 18.79 -12.76
CA GLY A 223 2.57 18.54 -13.11
C GLY A 223 2.83 18.69 -14.61
N ALA A 224 4.10 18.59 -15.01
CA ALA A 224 4.51 18.74 -16.42
C ALA A 224 3.91 17.67 -17.36
N ASN A 225 3.48 16.53 -16.82
CA ASN A 225 2.82 15.45 -17.54
C ASN A 225 1.30 15.68 -17.71
N GLY A 226 0.76 16.79 -17.22
CA GLY A 226 -0.68 17.09 -17.26
C GLY A 226 -1.52 16.31 -16.24
N LEU A 227 -0.88 15.63 -15.30
CA LEU A 227 -1.54 14.94 -14.17
C LEU A 227 -1.38 15.77 -12.90
N ASP A 228 -2.14 15.43 -11.84
CA ASP A 228 -1.97 16.07 -10.54
C ASP A 228 -0.52 15.95 -10.04
N ALA A 229 0.04 17.06 -9.55
CA ALA A 229 1.32 17.07 -8.85
C ALA A 229 1.10 16.54 -7.44
N THR A 230 1.48 15.28 -7.22
CA THR A 230 1.36 14.54 -5.97
C THR A 230 2.55 13.60 -5.82
N GLY A 231 2.66 12.90 -4.68
CA GLY A 231 3.74 11.95 -4.42
C GLY A 231 3.84 10.78 -5.41
N PHE A 232 2.71 10.36 -5.99
CA PHE A 232 2.65 9.30 -7.00
C PHE A 232 1.50 9.51 -7.99
N ASN A 233 1.75 9.52 -9.30
CA ASN A 233 0.72 9.74 -10.32
C ASN A 233 0.71 8.75 -11.51
N ASP A 234 1.40 7.61 -11.40
CA ASP A 234 1.32 6.56 -12.44
C ASP A 234 -0.04 5.84 -12.44
N ASN A 235 -0.40 5.23 -13.57
CA ASN A 235 -1.66 4.47 -13.75
C ASN A 235 -2.92 5.29 -13.35
N TRP A 236 -2.88 6.58 -13.67
CA TRP A 236 -3.87 7.56 -13.26
C TRP A 236 -5.27 7.34 -13.86
N TRP A 237 -6.29 7.73 -13.09
CA TRP A 237 -7.66 7.98 -13.54
C TRP A 237 -8.34 8.98 -12.60
N VAL A 238 -9.52 9.49 -12.97
CA VAL A 238 -10.22 10.55 -12.22
C VAL A 238 -10.49 10.20 -10.75
N GLY A 239 -10.72 8.92 -10.42
CA GLY A 239 -10.91 8.49 -9.03
C GLY A 239 -9.70 8.76 -8.14
N LEU A 240 -8.48 8.55 -8.66
CA LEU A 240 -7.25 8.90 -7.94
C LEU A 240 -7.10 10.41 -7.79
N SER A 241 -7.39 11.19 -8.84
CA SER A 241 -7.35 12.65 -8.76
C SER A 241 -8.22 13.18 -7.62
N MET A 242 -9.44 12.65 -7.48
CA MET A 242 -10.33 12.98 -6.38
C MET A 242 -9.71 12.63 -5.01
N MET A 243 -9.10 11.45 -4.87
CA MET A 243 -8.47 11.03 -3.61
C MET A 243 -7.26 11.89 -3.25
N HIS A 244 -6.38 12.18 -4.21
CA HIS A 244 -5.24 13.06 -3.95
C HIS A 244 -5.69 14.46 -3.51
N ASN A 245 -6.68 15.04 -4.21
CA ASN A 245 -7.22 16.35 -3.88
C ASN A 245 -7.86 16.40 -2.49
N ILE A 246 -8.70 15.43 -2.13
CA ILE A 246 -9.39 15.45 -0.83
C ILE A 246 -8.41 15.26 0.34
N TRP A 247 -7.42 14.38 0.19
CA TRP A 247 -6.42 14.13 1.24
C TRP A 247 -5.41 15.26 1.40
N THR A 248 -5.05 15.94 0.31
CA THR A 248 -4.27 17.19 0.40
C THR A 248 -5.05 18.30 1.11
N LYS A 249 -6.35 18.42 0.84
CA LYS A 249 -7.21 19.38 1.56
C LYS A 249 -7.37 19.02 3.03
N GLU A 250 -7.52 17.74 3.36
CA GLU A 250 -7.58 17.28 4.74
C GLU A 250 -6.29 17.62 5.49
N HIS A 251 -5.13 17.36 4.90
CA HIS A 251 -3.85 17.78 5.46
C HIS A 251 -3.82 19.29 5.73
N ASN A 252 -4.23 20.11 4.76
CA ASN A 252 -4.22 21.56 4.90
C ASN A 252 -5.20 22.06 5.98
N ALA A 253 -6.36 21.41 6.13
CA ALA A 253 -7.32 21.70 7.18
C ALA A 253 -6.75 21.37 8.58
N VAL A 254 -6.07 20.23 8.70
CA VAL A 254 -5.37 19.84 9.94
C VAL A 254 -4.22 20.82 10.23
N ALA A 255 -3.46 21.23 9.22
CA ALA A 255 -2.41 22.24 9.37
C ALA A 255 -2.97 23.58 9.88
N ASP A 256 -4.12 24.03 9.38
CA ASP A 256 -4.82 25.21 9.88
C ASP A 256 -5.19 25.08 11.37
N MET A 257 -5.65 23.90 11.80
CA MET A 257 -5.95 23.64 13.22
C MET A 257 -4.69 23.73 14.09
N PHE A 258 -3.57 23.16 13.64
CA PHE A 258 -2.29 23.26 14.35
C PHE A 258 -1.76 24.69 14.40
N LYS A 259 -1.87 25.45 13.30
CA LYS A 259 -1.46 26.86 13.27
C LYS A 259 -2.28 27.71 14.24
N ALA A 260 -3.60 27.49 14.29
CA ALA A 260 -4.49 28.20 15.19
C ALA A 260 -4.19 27.87 16.66
N ALA A 261 -3.96 26.60 16.98
CA ALA A 261 -3.64 26.17 18.34
C ALA A 261 -2.21 26.53 18.78
N ASN A 262 -1.27 26.60 17.83
CA ASN A 262 0.15 26.86 18.09
C ASN A 262 0.70 27.96 17.14
N PRO A 263 0.34 29.24 17.36
CA PRO A 263 0.69 30.32 16.43
C PRO A 263 2.20 30.53 16.20
N SER A 264 3.03 30.14 17.18
CA SER A 264 4.49 30.27 17.13
C SER A 264 5.20 29.14 16.40
N TRP A 265 4.52 28.04 16.07
CA TRP A 265 5.14 26.93 15.34
C TRP A 265 5.52 27.35 13.93
N ASN A 266 6.67 26.86 13.48
CA ASN A 266 7.16 27.07 12.14
C ASN A 266 6.50 26.12 11.12
N ASP A 267 6.78 26.33 9.84
CA ASP A 267 6.20 25.55 8.74
C ASP A 267 6.46 24.04 8.88
N GLN A 268 7.68 23.64 9.22
CA GLN A 268 8.05 22.23 9.33
C GLN A 268 7.39 21.56 10.54
N GLU A 269 7.35 22.25 11.68
CA GLU A 269 6.69 21.73 12.89
C GLU A 269 5.21 21.44 12.63
N ILE A 270 4.50 22.35 11.96
CA ILE A 270 3.08 22.15 11.63
C ILE A 270 2.92 21.00 10.63
N TYR A 271 3.76 20.93 9.59
CA TYR A 271 3.71 19.86 8.60
C TYR A 271 3.91 18.48 9.21
N ASP A 272 4.92 18.30 10.05
CA ASP A 272 5.26 17.01 10.66
C ASP A 272 4.06 16.48 11.47
N HIS A 273 3.40 17.35 12.23
CA HIS A 273 2.22 16.99 13.02
C HIS A 273 0.98 16.78 12.15
N ALA A 274 0.75 17.62 11.14
CA ALA A 274 -0.37 17.47 10.22
C ALA A 274 -0.27 16.16 9.43
N ARG A 275 0.94 15.77 8.97
CA ARG A 275 1.19 14.48 8.33
C ARG A 275 0.85 13.32 9.27
N LEU A 276 1.32 13.34 10.52
CA LEU A 276 1.03 12.28 11.50
C LEU A 276 -0.47 12.06 11.68
N VAL A 277 -1.24 13.13 11.91
CA VAL A 277 -2.69 13.06 12.14
C VAL A 277 -3.41 12.59 10.87
N THR A 278 -3.06 13.14 9.72
CA THR A 278 -3.72 12.81 8.44
C THR A 278 -3.47 11.33 8.07
N THR A 279 -2.24 10.85 8.23
CA THR A 279 -1.89 9.44 8.02
C THR A 279 -2.68 8.53 8.97
N ALA A 280 -2.76 8.87 10.25
CA ALA A 280 -3.51 8.07 11.22
C ALA A 280 -5.02 8.04 10.89
N LEU A 281 -5.58 9.17 10.45
CA LEU A 281 -6.97 9.26 10.01
C LEU A 281 -7.21 8.36 8.78
N ASN A 282 -6.33 8.40 7.79
CA ASN A 282 -6.44 7.53 6.60
C ASN A 282 -6.39 6.05 6.99
N ALA A 283 -5.45 5.66 7.84
CA ALA A 283 -5.33 4.29 8.34
C ALA A 283 -6.57 3.84 9.12
N LYS A 284 -7.14 4.74 9.93
CA LYS A 284 -8.38 4.51 10.66
C LYS A 284 -9.55 4.24 9.73
N ILE A 285 -9.81 5.13 8.78
CA ILE A 285 -10.92 5.00 7.82
C ILE A 285 -10.79 3.69 7.05
N HIS A 286 -9.59 3.35 6.59
CA HIS A 286 -9.40 2.08 5.90
C HIS A 286 -9.75 0.89 6.81
N THR A 287 -9.24 0.90 8.05
CA THR A 287 -9.40 -0.20 9.01
C THR A 287 -10.86 -0.39 9.43
N VAL A 288 -11.53 0.67 9.90
CA VAL A 288 -12.85 0.54 10.57
C VAL A 288 -14.04 0.92 9.70
N GLU A 289 -13.83 1.47 8.49
CA GLU A 289 -14.90 1.82 7.56
C GLU A 289 -14.77 1.09 6.22
N TRP A 290 -13.65 1.25 5.52
CA TRP A 290 -13.48 0.66 4.18
C TRP A 290 -13.46 -0.88 4.21
N THR A 291 -12.64 -1.49 5.08
CA THR A 291 -12.56 -2.96 5.15
C THR A 291 -13.88 -3.59 5.59
N PRO A 292 -14.61 -3.09 6.62
CA PRO A 292 -15.93 -3.63 6.96
C PRO A 292 -16.99 -3.40 5.87
N ALA A 293 -16.92 -2.30 5.12
CA ALA A 293 -17.82 -2.07 3.99
C ALA A 293 -17.57 -3.04 2.83
N LEU A 294 -16.29 -3.40 2.60
CA LEU A 294 -15.91 -4.42 1.62
C LEU A 294 -16.34 -5.83 2.07
N LEU A 295 -16.05 -6.17 3.33
CA LEU A 295 -16.27 -7.48 3.93
C LEU A 295 -17.48 -7.42 4.86
N GLN A 296 -18.67 -7.33 4.27
CA GLN A 296 -19.96 -7.12 4.97
C GLN A 296 -20.39 -8.32 5.82
N ASP A 297 -19.64 -8.57 6.89
CA ASP A 297 -19.86 -9.64 7.86
C ASP A 297 -19.72 -9.08 9.28
N GLN A 298 -20.61 -9.50 10.18
CA GLN A 298 -20.65 -9.01 11.56
C GLN A 298 -19.36 -9.33 12.33
N THR A 299 -18.78 -10.52 12.10
CA THR A 299 -17.53 -10.93 12.75
C THR A 299 -16.39 -10.05 12.27
N LEU A 300 -16.29 -9.81 10.96
CA LEU A 300 -15.23 -8.96 10.40
C LEU A 300 -15.38 -7.50 10.80
N GLN A 301 -16.61 -6.96 10.86
CA GLN A 301 -16.84 -5.63 11.42
C GLN A 301 -16.32 -5.54 12.86
N MET A 302 -16.62 -6.53 13.70
CA MET A 302 -16.13 -6.55 15.07
C MET A 302 -14.62 -6.75 15.16
N ALA A 303 -14.04 -7.62 14.33
CA ALA A 303 -12.60 -7.88 14.29
C ALA A 303 -11.80 -6.65 13.87
N MET A 304 -12.25 -5.94 12.83
CA MET A 304 -11.58 -4.74 12.35
C MET A 304 -11.69 -3.58 13.35
N ASN A 305 -12.83 -3.42 14.02
CA ASN A 305 -12.96 -2.48 15.13
C ASN A 305 -12.06 -2.87 16.31
N ALA A 306 -11.94 -4.16 16.60
CA ALA A 306 -11.03 -4.65 17.64
C ALA A 306 -9.55 -4.44 17.32
N ASN A 307 -9.15 -4.46 16.05
CA ASN A 307 -7.77 -4.11 15.66
C ASN A 307 -7.44 -2.64 15.97
N TRP A 308 -8.42 -1.73 15.86
CA TRP A 308 -8.19 -0.30 16.09
C TRP A 308 -8.45 0.13 17.54
N TYR A 309 -9.59 -0.29 18.09
CA TYR A 309 -10.07 0.12 19.41
C TYR A 309 -9.81 -0.95 20.48
N GLY A 310 -9.37 -2.16 20.15
CA GLY A 310 -9.37 -3.28 21.09
C GLY A 310 -10.76 -3.90 21.29
N LEU A 311 -10.80 -5.06 21.95
CA LEU A 311 -12.07 -5.77 22.24
C LEU A 311 -12.83 -5.18 23.44
N ALA A 312 -12.15 -4.41 24.29
CA ALA A 312 -12.76 -3.80 25.46
C ALA A 312 -13.68 -2.63 25.04
N PRO A 313 -14.85 -2.45 25.67
CA PRO A 313 -15.65 -1.25 25.50
C PRO A 313 -14.86 0.04 25.74
N ALA A 314 -15.18 1.12 25.03
CA ALA A 314 -14.48 2.40 25.11
C ALA A 314 -14.39 2.98 26.55
N TRP A 315 -15.37 2.71 27.42
CA TRP A 315 -15.36 3.15 28.82
C TRP A 315 -14.32 2.42 29.69
N LEU A 316 -13.89 1.21 29.32
CA LEU A 316 -12.77 0.51 29.97
C LEU A 316 -11.41 1.06 29.54
N GLN A 317 -11.32 1.66 28.34
CA GLN A 317 -10.10 2.28 27.81
C GLN A 317 -9.88 3.70 28.31
N SER A 318 -10.88 4.28 28.99
CA SER A 318 -10.86 5.65 29.54
C SER A 318 -10.11 5.75 30.89
N PHE A 319 -9.58 4.64 31.40
CA PHE A 319 -8.80 4.58 32.65
C PHE A 319 -7.34 4.25 32.34
N PRO A 320 -6.49 5.26 32.10
CA PRO A 320 -5.08 5.03 31.76
C PRO A 320 -4.25 4.40 32.90
N ASP A 321 -4.77 4.31 34.13
CA ASP A 321 -4.06 3.81 35.31
C ASP A 321 -4.41 2.35 35.71
N ILE A 322 -5.05 1.59 34.83
CA ILE A 322 -5.29 0.16 35.06
C ILE A 322 -4.79 -0.61 33.85
N PHE A 323 -3.47 -0.66 33.65
CA PHE A 323 -2.65 -1.79 33.17
C PHE A 323 -1.18 -1.34 33.06
#